data_AF-A0A154P6L5-F1
#
_entry.id   AF-A0A154P6L5-F1
#
_cell.length_a   1.000
_cell.length_b   1.000
_cell.length_c   1.000
_cell.angle_alpha   90.00
_cell.angle_beta   90.00
_cell.angle_gamma   90.00
#
_symmetry.space_group_name_H-M   'P 1'
#
loop_
_entity.id
_entity.type
_entity.pdbx_description
1 polymer ?
#
loop_
_entity_poly.entity_id
_entity_poly.type
_entity_poly.pdbx_seq_one_letter_code
_entity_poly.pdbx_strand_id
1 'polypeptide(L)'
;MELNRFVPFLEDNYVKFHPLNMPYIRIGKIDILGFVVGVSQDARFYEIFLVDDGTGTITIFHEKKHFEIQNLERKKIDDKYYKYAKNINSGVLRKEECPKNFPNPRPKFNYPIGTSVCDMAIFEHKWSLETKNGLLGKKVKRCDYVHAIGYCSLDFMLGKRPREEITFEDLSTAKLNFLSTKVIRIDEREYNAKMYSWLHTIVRKRYDEHPDEPELCPKMET
;
A
#
# COMPACT_ATOMS: atom_id res chain seq x y z
N MET A 1 -16.45 5.27 2.89
CA MET A 1 -15.02 4.95 2.78
C MET A 1 -14.73 3.88 3.82
N GLU A 2 -14.78 2.61 3.44
CA GLU A 2 -14.80 1.53 4.45
C GLU A 2 -14.01 0.30 4.00
N LEU A 3 -12.80 0.13 4.53
CA LEU A 3 -11.93 -1.03 4.28
C LEU A 3 -11.93 -2.03 5.46
N ASN A 4 -12.59 -1.64 6.56
CA ASN A 4 -13.09 -2.46 7.66
C ASN A 4 -14.63 -2.38 7.73
N ARG A 5 -15.35 -2.24 6.59
CA ARG A 5 -16.68 -2.86 6.51
C ARG A 5 -16.53 -4.25 5.97
N PHE A 6 -16.04 -5.02 6.89
CA PHE A 6 -16.71 -6.25 7.05
C PHE A 6 -17.87 -6.14 8.09
N VAL A 7 -18.02 -5.05 8.85
CA VAL A 7 -19.12 -4.87 9.82
C VAL A 7 -20.43 -4.49 9.08
N PRO A 8 -21.42 -5.39 8.89
CA PRO A 8 -22.69 -4.98 8.27
C PRO A 8 -23.42 -3.95 9.15
N PHE A 9 -24.04 -2.97 8.50
CA PHE A 9 -24.95 -2.04 9.15
C PHE A 9 -26.37 -2.54 8.93
N LEU A 10 -27.09 -2.81 10.02
CA LEU A 10 -28.45 -3.38 10.00
C LEU A 10 -29.28 -2.68 11.07
N GLU A 11 -30.47 -2.19 10.70
CA GLU A 11 -31.47 -1.64 11.64
C GLU A 11 -30.89 -0.63 12.65
N ASP A 12 -30.31 0.45 12.12
CA ASP A 12 -29.73 1.56 12.89
C ASP A 12 -28.59 1.20 13.86
N ASN A 13 -28.01 0.00 13.71
CA ASN A 13 -26.91 -0.48 14.55
C ASN A 13 -25.73 -1.03 13.72
N TYR A 14 -24.53 -0.84 14.26
CA TYR A 14 -23.31 -1.45 13.74
C TYR A 14 -23.22 -2.91 14.24
N VAL A 15 -23.49 -3.87 13.37
CA VAL A 15 -23.35 -5.29 13.68
C VAL A 15 -21.91 -5.69 13.40
N LYS A 16 -21.18 -6.14 14.43
CA LYS A 16 -19.80 -6.62 14.29
C LYS A 16 -19.68 -7.56 13.08
N PHE A 17 -18.66 -7.32 12.27
CA PHE A 17 -18.35 -8.18 11.14
C PHE A 17 -18.25 -9.62 11.58
N HIS A 18 -18.90 -10.49 10.81
CA HIS A 18 -18.48 -11.87 10.76
C HIS A 18 -18.34 -12.38 9.32
N PRO A 19 -17.23 -13.02 8.89
CA PRO A 19 -17.16 -13.72 7.60
C PRO A 19 -18.31 -14.72 7.37
N LEU A 20 -18.92 -15.22 8.44
CA LEU A 20 -20.13 -16.06 8.41
C LEU A 20 -21.42 -15.29 8.06
N ASN A 21 -21.46 -13.96 8.17
CA ASN A 21 -22.60 -13.14 7.73
C ASN A 21 -22.69 -13.07 6.19
N MET A 22 -21.72 -13.65 5.49
CA MET A 22 -21.71 -13.80 4.04
C MET A 22 -21.29 -15.23 3.64
N PRO A 23 -22.09 -16.26 3.99
CA PRO A 23 -21.70 -17.67 3.81
C PRO A 23 -21.46 -18.04 2.34
N TYR A 24 -21.95 -17.23 1.40
CA TYR A 24 -21.78 -17.41 -0.05
C TYR A 24 -20.64 -16.55 -0.65
N ILE A 25 -19.97 -15.72 0.16
CA ILE A 25 -18.91 -14.83 -0.33
C ILE A 25 -17.54 -15.40 0.05
N ARG A 26 -16.82 -15.86 -0.97
CA ARG A 26 -15.43 -16.29 -0.82
C ARG A 26 -14.51 -15.06 -0.90
N ILE A 27 -13.89 -14.72 0.23
CA ILE A 27 -12.89 -13.66 0.29
C ILE A 27 -11.54 -14.24 -0.17
N GLY A 28 -11.06 -13.77 -1.31
CA GLY A 28 -9.75 -14.15 -1.84
C GLY A 28 -8.65 -13.21 -1.37
N LYS A 29 -7.85 -12.77 -2.34
CA LYS A 29 -6.84 -11.73 -2.12
C LYS A 29 -7.53 -10.38 -1.94
N ILE A 30 -7.12 -9.61 -0.94
CA ILE A 30 -7.65 -8.26 -0.69
C ILE A 30 -6.54 -7.22 -0.72
N ASP A 31 -6.94 -6.01 -1.04
CA ASP A 31 -6.10 -4.81 -1.04
C ASP A 31 -6.49 -3.95 0.17
N ILE A 32 -5.48 -3.51 0.94
CA ILE A 32 -5.62 -2.66 2.11
C ILE A 32 -4.86 -1.36 1.84
N LEU A 33 -5.52 -0.25 2.09
CA LEU A 33 -4.96 1.09 1.96
C LEU A 33 -5.14 1.81 3.29
N GLY A 34 -4.04 2.22 3.93
CA GLY A 34 -4.13 2.79 5.27
C GLY A 34 -2.87 3.47 5.76
N PHE A 35 -2.96 3.98 6.98
CA PHE A 35 -1.93 4.72 7.69
C PHE A 35 -1.33 3.86 8.81
N VAL A 36 0.00 3.83 8.89
CA VAL A 36 0.70 2.96 9.84
C VAL A 36 0.75 3.62 11.22
N VAL A 37 0.01 3.05 12.17
CA VAL A 37 -0.03 3.53 13.56
C VAL A 37 1.01 2.88 14.45
N GLY A 38 1.49 1.68 14.08
CA GLY A 38 2.51 0.94 14.81
C GLY A 38 3.34 0.02 13.94
N VAL A 39 4.60 -0.17 14.31
CA VAL A 39 5.51 -1.13 13.66
C VAL A 39 6.18 -1.95 14.75
N SER A 40 6.12 -3.26 14.62
CA SER A 40 6.87 -4.21 15.43
C SER A 40 7.54 -5.23 14.52
N GLN A 41 8.45 -6.03 15.08
CA GLN A 41 9.12 -7.09 14.35
C GLN A 41 9.06 -8.35 15.19
N ASP A 42 8.64 -9.46 14.60
CA ASP A 42 8.92 -10.76 15.16
C ASP A 42 10.43 -11.00 15.14
N ALA A 43 10.98 -11.78 16.07
CA ALA A 43 12.41 -12.03 16.15
C ALA A 43 12.97 -12.65 14.86
N ARG A 44 12.16 -13.46 14.14
CA ARG A 44 12.69 -14.32 13.06
C ARG A 44 12.15 -14.00 11.68
N PHE A 45 10.83 -13.86 11.48
CA PHE A 45 10.29 -13.98 10.12
C PHE A 45 9.53 -12.76 9.59
N TYR A 46 8.83 -12.03 10.46
CA TYR A 46 7.88 -11.01 10.02
C TYR A 46 8.23 -9.60 10.52
N GLU A 47 8.06 -8.61 9.64
CA GLU A 47 7.72 -7.25 10.03
C GLU A 47 6.20 -7.16 10.21
N ILE A 48 5.77 -6.55 11.31
CA ILE A 48 4.38 -6.47 11.71
C ILE A 48 3.97 -4.99 11.68
N PHE A 49 2.93 -4.68 10.92
CA PHE A 49 2.41 -3.31 10.80
C PHE A 49 1.00 -3.27 11.36
N LEU A 50 0.76 -2.36 12.29
CA LEU A 50 -0.59 -2.00 12.70
C LEU A 50 -1.03 -0.83 11.81
N VAL A 51 -2.04 -1.09 10.97
CA VAL A 51 -2.50 -0.15 9.94
C VAL A 51 -3.93 0.24 10.23
N ASP A 52 -4.19 1.54 10.27
CA ASP A 52 -5.52 2.13 10.36
C ASP A 52 -6.00 2.51 8.95
N ASP A 53 -7.14 1.99 8.53
CA ASP A 53 -7.73 2.25 7.20
C ASP A 53 -8.87 3.29 7.24
N GLY A 54 -9.07 3.96 8.38
CA GLY A 54 -10.16 4.90 8.62
C GLY A 54 -11.45 4.25 9.09
N THR A 55 -11.49 2.92 9.14
CA THR A 55 -12.63 2.13 9.65
C THR A 55 -12.27 1.18 10.77
N GLY A 56 -10.98 0.92 10.96
CA GLY A 56 -10.46 0.12 12.05
C GLY A 56 -8.97 -0.16 11.86
N THR A 57 -8.39 -0.84 12.82
CA THR A 57 -6.99 -1.23 12.77
C THR A 57 -6.83 -2.70 12.41
N ILE A 58 -5.98 -2.99 11.43
CA ILE A 58 -5.62 -4.35 11.03
C ILE A 58 -4.13 -4.61 11.22
N THR A 59 -3.79 -5.83 11.66
CA THR A 59 -2.40 -6.27 11.79
C THR A 59 -1.95 -6.95 10.51
N ILE A 60 -0.95 -6.37 9.86
CA ILE A 60 -0.33 -6.87 8.64
C ILE A 60 0.98 -7.57 9.00
N PHE A 61 1.10 -8.84 8.62
CA PHE A 61 2.34 -9.61 8.70
C PHE A 61 3.00 -9.61 7.31
N HIS A 62 4.25 -9.18 7.25
CA HIS A 62 5.04 -9.18 6.02
C HIS A 62 6.40 -9.83 6.23
N GLU A 63 6.80 -10.73 5.35
CA GLU A 63 8.09 -11.42 5.50
C GLU A 63 9.27 -10.44 5.36
N LYS A 64 10.20 -10.47 6.31
CA LYS A 64 11.42 -9.63 6.30
C LYS A 64 12.24 -9.79 5.03
N LYS A 65 12.31 -11.02 4.50
CA LYS A 65 13.07 -11.37 3.29
C LYS A 65 12.64 -10.55 2.08
N HIS A 66 11.37 -10.16 1.98
CA HIS A 66 10.88 -9.35 0.87
C HIS A 66 11.51 -7.95 0.87
N PHE A 67 11.68 -7.32 2.06
CA PHE A 67 12.40 -6.04 2.16
C PHE A 67 13.88 -6.18 1.84
N GLU A 68 14.52 -7.28 2.23
CA GLU A 68 15.93 -7.53 1.92
C GLU A 68 16.17 -7.65 0.41
N ILE A 69 15.27 -8.36 -0.29
CA ILE A 69 15.31 -8.48 -1.76
C ILE A 69 15.14 -7.09 -2.40
N GLN A 70 14.15 -6.31 -1.98
CA GLN A 70 13.93 -4.96 -2.52
C GLN A 70 15.09 -4.01 -2.21
N ASN A 71 15.72 -4.13 -1.04
CA ASN A 71 16.89 -3.33 -0.69
C ASN A 71 18.10 -3.70 -1.57
N LEU A 72 18.28 -4.98 -1.88
CA LEU A 72 19.32 -5.43 -2.81
C LEU A 72 19.06 -4.91 -4.24
N GLU A 73 17.81 -4.96 -4.70
CA GLU A 73 17.40 -4.38 -5.98
C GLU A 73 17.68 -2.87 -6.02
N ARG A 74 17.32 -2.16 -4.95
CA ARG A 74 17.58 -0.74 -4.80
C ARG A 74 19.08 -0.42 -4.88
N LYS A 75 19.94 -1.19 -4.21
CA LYS A 75 21.41 -1.04 -4.29
C LYS A 75 21.91 -1.19 -5.73
N LYS A 76 21.41 -2.16 -6.50
CA LYS A 76 21.79 -2.34 -7.90
C LYS A 76 21.42 -1.12 -8.76
N ILE A 77 20.25 -0.53 -8.51
CA ILE A 77 19.83 0.69 -9.19
C ILE A 77 20.73 1.87 -8.78
N ASP A 78 20.99 2.04 -7.49
CA ASP A 78 21.87 3.10 -6.97
C ASP A 78 23.27 3.01 -7.61
N ASP A 79 23.86 1.81 -7.69
CA ASP A 79 25.17 1.57 -8.33
C ASP A 79 25.15 1.85 -9.84
N LYS A 80 24.08 1.46 -10.55
CA LYS A 80 23.89 1.75 -11.98
C LYS A 80 23.95 3.26 -12.23
N TYR A 81 23.17 4.04 -11.49
CA TYR A 81 23.13 5.49 -11.66
C TYR A 81 24.39 6.19 -11.16
N TYR A 82 25.07 5.65 -10.14
CA TYR A 82 26.40 6.14 -9.72
C TYR A 82 27.43 5.99 -10.84
N LYS A 83 27.46 4.84 -11.53
CA LYS A 83 28.34 4.61 -12.68
C LYS A 83 28.02 5.55 -13.85
N TYR A 84 26.73 5.77 -14.14
CA TYR A 84 26.33 6.70 -15.20
C TYR A 84 26.73 8.15 -14.90
N ALA A 85 26.54 8.60 -13.65
CA ALA A 85 26.94 9.94 -13.24
C ALA A 85 28.47 10.13 -13.25
N LYS A 86 29.27 9.07 -13.03
CA LYS A 86 30.73 9.14 -13.13
C LYS A 86 31.24 9.14 -14.57
N ASN A 87 30.62 8.33 -15.41
CA ASN A 87 31.02 8.14 -16.80
C ASN A 87 30.00 8.85 -17.71
N ILE A 88 29.82 10.16 -17.54
CA ILE A 88 28.91 10.98 -18.38
C ILE A 88 29.47 10.99 -19.81
N ASN A 89 29.26 9.90 -20.53
CA ASN A 89 29.41 9.85 -21.95
C ASN A 89 28.13 10.50 -22.48
N SER A 90 28.23 11.79 -22.76
CA SER A 90 27.14 12.68 -23.18
C SER A 90 26.29 12.17 -24.36
N GLY A 91 26.67 11.07 -25.03
CA GLY A 91 25.91 10.42 -26.09
C GLY A 91 24.60 9.73 -25.64
N VAL A 92 24.51 9.23 -24.40
CA VAL A 92 23.31 8.49 -23.94
C VAL A 92 22.16 9.43 -23.55
N LEU A 93 22.47 10.64 -23.08
CA LEU A 93 21.48 11.63 -22.62
C LEU A 93 21.02 12.59 -23.71
N ARG A 94 21.76 12.71 -24.82
CA ARG A 94 21.44 13.64 -25.94
C ARG A 94 20.08 13.41 -26.60
N LYS A 95 19.44 12.26 -26.36
CA LYS A 95 18.12 11.91 -26.91
C LYS A 95 16.99 12.00 -25.89
N GLU A 96 17.31 12.35 -24.64
CA GLU A 96 16.34 12.35 -23.54
C GLU A 96 15.82 13.76 -23.32
N GLU A 97 14.50 13.91 -23.23
CA GLU A 97 13.89 15.18 -22.89
C GLU A 97 14.11 15.50 -21.41
N CYS A 98 14.42 16.76 -21.13
CA CYS A 98 14.52 17.24 -19.76
C CYS A 98 13.13 17.15 -19.10
N PRO A 99 13.00 16.53 -17.92
CA PRO A 99 11.72 16.42 -17.24
C PRO A 99 11.19 17.81 -16.87
N LYS A 100 9.87 18.02 -17.05
CA LYS A 100 9.20 19.30 -16.75
C LYS A 100 9.27 19.68 -15.27
N ASN A 101 9.31 18.69 -14.38
CA ASN A 101 9.41 18.86 -12.95
C ASN A 101 10.72 18.26 -12.46
N PHE A 102 11.49 19.03 -11.69
CA PHE A 102 12.69 18.54 -11.04
C PHE A 102 12.30 17.59 -9.91
N PRO A 103 12.67 16.31 -9.96
CA PRO A 103 12.52 15.43 -8.82
C PRO A 103 13.43 15.92 -7.69
N ASN A 104 13.04 15.66 -6.44
CA ASN A 104 13.91 15.93 -5.32
C ASN A 104 15.21 15.13 -5.47
N PRO A 105 16.39 15.78 -5.41
CA PRO A 105 17.64 15.07 -5.58
C PRO A 105 17.76 14.01 -4.49
N ARG A 106 18.24 12.83 -4.88
CA ARG A 106 18.44 11.73 -3.95
C ARG A 106 19.34 12.20 -2.78
N PRO A 107 19.01 11.84 -1.52
CA PRO A 107 19.79 12.29 -0.39
C PRO A 107 21.24 11.80 -0.48
N LYS A 108 22.20 12.68 -0.20
CA LYS A 108 23.63 12.35 -0.05
C LYS A 108 24.33 11.85 -1.32
N PHE A 109 23.81 12.15 -2.51
CA PHE A 109 24.51 11.88 -3.77
C PHE A 109 25.07 13.17 -4.34
N ASN A 110 26.35 13.12 -4.73
CA ASN A 110 27.05 14.26 -5.32
C ASN A 110 27.41 13.92 -6.77
N TYR A 111 26.95 14.76 -7.69
CA TYR A 111 27.36 14.72 -9.07
C TYR A 111 28.79 15.25 -9.23
N PRO A 112 29.57 14.78 -10.23
CA PRO A 112 30.85 15.38 -10.56
C PRO A 112 30.71 16.87 -10.88
N ILE A 113 31.76 17.63 -10.53
CA ILE A 113 31.85 19.06 -10.85
C ILE A 113 31.71 19.25 -12.37
N GLY A 114 30.86 20.19 -12.78
CA GLY A 114 30.60 20.48 -14.20
C GLY A 114 29.45 19.68 -14.83
N THR A 115 28.77 18.81 -14.08
CA THR A 115 27.54 18.16 -14.56
C THR A 115 26.44 19.21 -14.81
N SER A 116 25.81 19.18 -15.98
CA SER A 116 24.75 20.13 -16.31
C SER A 116 23.48 19.87 -15.48
N VAL A 117 22.72 20.93 -15.20
CA VAL A 117 21.44 20.82 -14.46
C VAL A 117 20.43 19.91 -15.18
N CYS A 118 20.44 19.94 -16.51
CA CYS A 118 19.60 19.09 -17.35
C CYS A 118 19.95 17.60 -17.18
N ASP A 119 21.24 17.25 -17.23
CA ASP A 119 21.70 15.87 -17.04
C ASP A 119 21.38 15.36 -15.63
N MET A 120 21.56 16.20 -14.61
CA MET A 120 21.16 15.90 -13.24
C MET A 120 19.65 15.61 -13.16
N ALA A 121 18.82 16.43 -13.79
CA ALA A 121 17.37 16.27 -13.80
C ALA A 121 16.95 14.93 -14.45
N ILE A 122 17.54 14.59 -15.60
CA ILE A 122 17.25 13.34 -16.32
C ILE A 122 17.65 12.13 -15.45
N PHE A 123 18.83 12.15 -14.85
CA PHE A 123 19.29 11.05 -14.00
C PHE A 123 18.43 10.87 -12.75
N GLU A 124 18.13 11.96 -12.03
CA GLU A 124 17.27 11.89 -10.84
C GLU A 124 15.85 11.45 -11.22
N HIS A 125 15.34 11.86 -12.38
CA HIS A 125 13.99 11.49 -12.80
C HIS A 125 13.89 9.99 -13.10
N LYS A 126 14.80 9.46 -13.92
CA LYS A 126 14.81 8.03 -14.24
C LYS A 126 15.08 7.16 -13.02
N TRP A 127 16.01 7.59 -12.16
CA TRP A 127 16.24 6.93 -10.88
C TRP A 127 14.99 6.93 -9.99
N SER A 128 14.27 8.07 -9.92
CA SER A 128 13.04 8.20 -9.15
C SER A 128 11.99 7.20 -9.66
N LEU A 129 11.82 7.10 -10.98
CA LEU A 129 10.90 6.14 -11.60
C LEU A 129 11.26 4.69 -11.28
N GLU A 130 12.52 4.29 -11.51
CA GLU A 130 12.98 2.91 -11.25
C GLU A 130 12.87 2.52 -9.76
N THR A 131 12.87 3.51 -8.87
CA THR A 131 12.88 3.28 -7.42
C THR A 131 11.58 3.65 -6.73
N LYS A 132 10.50 3.88 -7.50
CA LYS A 132 9.18 4.28 -6.99
C LYS A 132 9.28 5.51 -6.10
N ASN A 133 9.80 6.59 -6.65
CA ASN A 133 10.06 7.85 -5.96
C ASN A 133 10.96 7.69 -4.73
N GLY A 134 11.93 6.79 -4.83
CA GLY A 134 12.87 6.49 -3.76
C GLY A 134 12.26 5.73 -2.58
N LEU A 135 11.12 5.07 -2.74
CA LEU A 135 10.47 4.25 -1.71
C LEU A 135 10.88 2.78 -1.78
N LEU A 136 11.43 2.30 -2.90
CA LEU A 136 11.87 0.91 -3.06
C LEU A 136 12.88 0.51 -1.96
N GLY A 137 12.59 -0.60 -1.26
CA GLY A 137 13.46 -1.14 -0.22
C GLY A 137 13.52 -0.31 1.07
N LYS A 138 12.78 0.80 1.18
CA LYS A 138 12.65 1.53 2.43
C LYS A 138 11.72 0.76 3.37
N LYS A 139 12.17 0.58 4.60
CA LYS A 139 11.32 0.06 5.68
C LYS A 139 10.15 0.98 5.91
N VAL A 140 8.98 0.37 6.11
CA VAL A 140 7.76 1.04 6.53
C VAL A 140 7.96 1.52 7.98
N LYS A 141 7.57 2.77 8.26
CA LYS A 141 7.64 3.36 9.59
C LYS A 141 6.25 3.79 10.06
N ARG A 142 6.15 4.06 11.37
CA ARG A 142 4.99 4.76 11.92
C ARG A 142 4.82 6.10 11.18
N CYS A 143 3.57 6.44 10.91
CA CYS A 143 3.14 7.59 10.13
C CYS A 143 3.42 7.53 8.62
N ASP A 144 3.80 6.37 8.07
CA ASP A 144 3.79 6.17 6.63
C ASP A 144 2.39 5.72 6.15
N TYR A 145 2.04 6.07 4.91
CA TYR A 145 0.92 5.46 4.20
C TYR A 145 1.38 4.18 3.51
N VAL A 146 0.53 3.16 3.53
CA VAL A 146 0.81 1.86 2.92
C VAL A 146 -0.35 1.36 2.08
N HIS A 147 0.00 0.72 0.98
CA HIS A 147 -0.87 -0.13 0.19
C HIS A 147 -0.37 -1.57 0.29
N ALA A 148 -1.17 -2.44 0.89
CA ALA A 148 -0.83 -3.83 1.14
C ALA A 148 -1.79 -4.78 0.41
N ILE A 149 -1.27 -5.88 -0.09
CA ILE A 149 -2.04 -6.88 -0.85
C ILE A 149 -1.74 -8.26 -0.28
N GLY A 150 -2.77 -9.04 0.01
CA GLY A 150 -2.59 -10.27 0.77
C GLY A 150 -3.89 -11.01 1.03
N TYR A 151 -3.83 -11.91 2.01
CA TYR A 151 -4.92 -12.79 2.38
C TYR A 151 -5.25 -12.64 3.85
N CYS A 152 -6.54 -12.72 4.16
CA CYS A 152 -7.00 -12.87 5.52
C CYS A 152 -6.71 -14.29 6.01
N SER A 153 -6.20 -14.39 7.23
CA SER A 153 -6.03 -15.64 7.95
C SER A 153 -6.67 -15.49 9.33
N LEU A 154 -7.48 -16.48 9.70
CA LEU A 154 -7.96 -16.59 11.07
C LEU A 154 -6.91 -17.32 11.90
N ASP A 155 -6.44 -16.66 12.94
CA ASP A 155 -5.55 -17.22 13.94
C ASP A 155 -6.40 -17.59 15.15
N PHE A 156 -6.55 -18.89 15.39
CA PHE A 156 -7.26 -19.43 16.55
C PHE A 156 -6.40 -19.38 17.83
N MET A 157 -5.27 -18.66 17.80
CA MET A 157 -4.32 -18.42 18.88
C MET A 157 -3.74 -19.74 19.43
N LEU A 158 -4.44 -20.35 20.39
CA LEU A 158 -4.07 -21.59 21.08
C LEU A 158 -5.20 -22.64 21.03
N GLY A 159 -6.35 -22.32 20.44
CA GLY A 159 -7.48 -23.21 20.26
C GLY A 159 -7.24 -24.24 19.15
N LYS A 160 -8.01 -25.33 19.20
CA LYS A 160 -8.03 -26.29 18.08
C LYS A 160 -8.66 -25.59 16.88
N ARG A 161 -7.90 -25.50 15.78
CA ARG A 161 -8.46 -25.05 14.51
C ARG A 161 -9.61 -25.97 14.10
N PRO A 162 -10.84 -25.45 13.89
CA PRO A 162 -11.94 -26.24 13.36
C PRO A 162 -11.57 -26.85 12.01
N ARG A 163 -11.86 -28.14 11.83
CA ARG A 163 -11.52 -28.90 10.62
C ARG A 163 -12.65 -28.97 9.60
N GLU A 164 -13.89 -28.92 10.08
CA GLU A 164 -15.09 -29.13 9.27
C GLU A 164 -15.86 -27.82 9.09
N GLU A 165 -16.24 -27.18 10.20
CA GLU A 165 -17.00 -25.93 10.19
C GLU A 165 -16.46 -24.97 11.25
N ILE A 166 -16.43 -23.68 10.92
CA ILE A 166 -16.04 -22.62 11.85
C ILE A 166 -17.30 -22.16 12.60
N THR A 167 -17.32 -22.35 13.91
CA THR A 167 -18.46 -21.97 14.77
C THR A 167 -18.30 -20.57 15.35
N PHE A 168 -19.41 -19.96 15.80
CA PHE A 168 -19.37 -18.66 16.49
C PHE A 168 -18.43 -18.63 17.70
N GLU A 169 -18.28 -19.76 18.42
CA GLU A 169 -17.35 -19.88 19.55
C GLU A 169 -15.90 -19.82 19.08
N ASP A 170 -15.55 -20.54 18.01
CA ASP A 170 -14.21 -20.47 17.40
C ASP A 170 -13.87 -19.03 17.01
N LEU A 171 -14.86 -18.28 16.56
CA LEU A 171 -14.71 -16.92 16.06
C LEU A 171 -14.66 -15.86 17.16
N SER A 172 -15.33 -16.11 18.28
CA SER A 172 -15.23 -15.26 19.47
C SER A 172 -13.81 -15.20 20.04
N THR A 173 -13.00 -16.22 19.73
CA THR A 173 -11.61 -16.36 20.18
C THR A 173 -10.58 -16.19 19.06
N ALA A 174 -10.98 -16.33 17.80
CA ALA A 174 -10.10 -16.16 16.65
C ALA A 174 -9.77 -14.68 16.39
N LYS A 175 -8.51 -14.44 16.02
CA LYS A 175 -8.03 -13.13 15.57
C LYS A 175 -7.86 -13.13 14.06
N LEU A 176 -8.39 -12.10 13.40
CA LEU A 176 -8.14 -11.87 11.98
C LEU A 176 -6.74 -11.26 11.81
N ASN A 177 -5.88 -11.98 11.12
CA ASN A 177 -4.55 -11.53 10.71
C ASN A 177 -4.52 -11.35 9.19
N PHE A 178 -3.72 -10.39 8.72
CA PHE A 178 -3.51 -10.18 7.29
C PHE A 178 -2.10 -10.61 6.89
N LEU A 179 -2.01 -11.68 6.11
CA LEU A 179 -0.75 -12.18 5.55
C LEU A 179 -0.51 -11.49 4.21
N SER A 180 0.44 -10.57 4.20
CA SER A 180 0.72 -9.76 3.02
C SER A 180 1.69 -10.45 2.06
N THR A 181 1.30 -10.50 0.78
CA THR A 181 2.20 -10.85 -0.33
C THR A 181 2.98 -9.64 -0.84
N LYS A 182 2.47 -8.44 -0.59
CA LYS A 182 3.07 -7.18 -1.02
C LYS A 182 2.70 -6.09 -0.04
N VAL A 183 3.70 -5.32 0.39
CA VAL A 183 3.49 -4.06 1.10
C VAL A 183 4.27 -3.00 0.34
N ILE A 184 3.58 -1.92 -0.01
CA ILE A 184 4.17 -0.77 -0.70
C ILE A 184 3.93 0.43 0.18
N ARG A 185 5.02 1.09 0.58
CA ARG A 185 4.92 2.45 1.11
C ARG A 185 4.52 3.38 -0.04
N ILE A 186 3.55 4.24 0.22
CA ILE A 186 3.08 5.25 -0.74
C ILE A 186 3.15 6.62 -0.07
N ASP A 187 3.08 7.68 -0.87
CA ASP A 187 2.89 9.03 -0.34
C ASP A 187 1.40 9.38 -0.16
N GLU A 188 1.12 10.51 0.48
CA GLU A 188 -0.23 10.98 0.74
C GLU A 188 -1.02 11.26 -0.55
N ARG A 189 -0.34 11.75 -1.59
CA ARG A 189 -0.97 12.03 -2.88
C ARG A 189 -1.44 10.75 -3.55
N GLU A 190 -0.61 9.70 -3.53
CA GLU A 190 -0.94 8.36 -4.02
C GLU A 190 -2.06 7.72 -3.20
N TYR A 191 -2.03 7.89 -1.87
CA TYR A 191 -3.11 7.45 -0.98
C TYR A 191 -4.44 8.09 -1.36
N ASN A 192 -4.50 9.42 -1.43
CA ASN A 192 -5.70 10.18 -1.76
C ASN A 192 -6.23 9.82 -3.16
N ALA A 193 -5.33 9.70 -4.16
CA ALA A 193 -5.72 9.32 -5.51
C ALA A 193 -6.34 7.91 -5.57
N LYS A 194 -5.77 6.95 -4.85
CA LYS A 194 -6.32 5.58 -4.76
C LYS A 194 -7.65 5.55 -4.02
N MET A 195 -7.75 6.23 -2.88
CA MET A 195 -9.00 6.32 -2.10
C MET A 195 -10.12 6.92 -2.94
N TYR A 196 -9.85 8.04 -3.63
CA TYR A 196 -10.80 8.66 -4.55
C TYR A 196 -11.22 7.70 -5.67
N SER A 197 -10.25 7.05 -6.32
CA SER A 197 -10.55 6.06 -7.36
C SER A 197 -11.44 4.93 -6.85
N TRP A 198 -11.17 4.39 -5.65
CA TRP A 198 -11.97 3.32 -5.06
C TRP A 198 -13.38 3.76 -4.72
N LEU A 199 -13.56 4.99 -4.22
CA LEU A 199 -14.89 5.57 -3.97
C LEU A 199 -15.70 5.66 -5.28
N HIS A 200 -15.11 6.22 -6.33
CA HIS A 200 -15.83 6.45 -7.60
C HIS A 200 -16.00 5.22 -8.48
N THR A 201 -15.28 4.13 -8.21
CA THR A 201 -15.35 2.92 -9.05
C THR A 201 -15.87 1.71 -8.29
N ILE A 202 -15.14 1.26 -7.26
CA ILE A 202 -15.43 0.00 -6.57
C ILE A 202 -16.63 0.16 -5.63
N VAL A 203 -16.64 1.22 -4.82
CA VAL A 203 -17.72 1.49 -3.87
C VAL A 203 -18.99 1.82 -4.63
N ARG A 204 -18.91 2.74 -5.58
CA ARG A 204 -20.04 3.13 -6.42
C ARG A 204 -20.75 1.94 -7.08
N LYS A 205 -20.00 1.06 -7.76
CA LYS A 205 -20.56 -0.16 -8.38
C LYS A 205 -21.25 -1.13 -7.41
N ARG A 206 -20.94 -1.05 -6.12
CA ARG A 206 -21.49 -1.95 -5.10
C ARG A 206 -22.74 -1.40 -4.43
N TYR A 207 -22.87 -0.08 -4.32
CA TYR A 207 -23.91 0.56 -3.53
C TYR A 207 -24.86 1.42 -4.35
N ASP A 208 -24.50 1.82 -5.57
CA ASP A 208 -25.42 2.51 -6.48
C ASP A 208 -26.24 1.47 -7.25
N GLU A 209 -27.56 1.55 -7.11
CA GLU A 209 -28.50 0.75 -7.91
C GLU A 209 -28.43 1.11 -9.40
N HIS A 210 -27.99 2.35 -9.70
CA HIS A 210 -27.82 2.90 -11.06
C HIS A 210 -26.44 3.59 -11.20
N PRO A 211 -25.34 2.82 -11.32
CA PRO A 211 -23.97 3.37 -11.35
C PRO A 211 -23.68 4.28 -12.55
N ASP A 212 -24.57 4.30 -13.54
CA ASP A 212 -24.48 5.13 -14.76
C ASP A 212 -25.26 6.45 -14.65
N GLU A 213 -26.08 6.65 -13.61
CA GLU A 213 -26.82 7.89 -13.41
C GLU A 213 -25.97 8.91 -12.62
N PRO A 214 -25.84 10.17 -13.07
CA PRO A 214 -25.08 11.18 -12.34
C PRO A 214 -25.75 11.47 -10.98
N GLU A 215 -24.93 11.59 -9.92
CA GLU A 215 -25.40 11.93 -8.58
C GLU A 215 -26.30 13.18 -8.63
N LEU A 216 -27.57 13.03 -8.25
CA LEU A 216 -28.49 14.14 -8.06
C LEU A 216 -27.95 15.00 -6.91
N CYS A 217 -27.27 16.10 -7.26
CA CYS A 217 -26.93 17.13 -6.29
C CYS A 217 -28.24 17.58 -5.63
N PRO A 218 -28.38 17.50 -4.29
CA PRO A 218 -29.57 17.97 -3.61
C PRO A 218 -29.72 19.46 -3.94
N LYS A 219 -30.85 19.80 -4.58
CA LYS A 219 -31.19 21.20 -4.83
C LYS A 219 -31.27 21.86 -3.47
N MET A 220 -30.43 22.88 -3.28
CA MET A 220 -30.58 23.78 -2.13
C MET A 220 -31.96 24.43 -2.28
N GLU A 221 -32.91 23.97 -1.46
CA GLU A 221 -34.16 24.69 -1.27
C GLU A 221 -33.81 26.05 -0.66
N THR A 222 -34.36 27.09 -1.29
CA THR A 222 -34.08 28.51 -1.04
C THR A 222 -35.02 29.08 0.00
#